data_AF-A0A5J6PDD4-F1
#
_entry.id   AF-A0A5J6PDD4-F1
#
_cell.length_a   1.000
_cell.length_b   1.000
_cell.length_c   1.000
_cell.angle_alpha   90.00
_cell.angle_beta   90.00
_cell.angle_gamma   90.00
#
_symmetry.space_group_name_H-M   'P 1'
#
loop_
_entity.id
_entity.type
_entity.pdbx_description
1 polymer ?
#
loop_
_entity_poly.entity_id
_entity_poly.type
_entity_poly.pdbx_seq_one_letter_code
_entity_poly.pdbx_strand_id
1 'polypeptide(L)'
;MIKRLMLLVLLLVPTSSYAGLLSGDITAVPESKGVFSWGDGVNNLHQQWSIAYFNYSGWFYSSEYSESNADVFVYSGLADISLAGDASLFEYQSSGAVHAWEGDTVFFRGTNGSYGAWKIDAIDGFYDPTAIFPYRNFLSGTWYFLEDGKSDFSVSKVSDPYRQLRTVN
;
A
#
# COMPACT_ATOMS: atom_id res chain seq x y z
N MET A 1 32.41 42.69 38.86
CA MET A 1 31.94 41.31 38.59
C MET A 1 31.16 41.31 37.28
N ILE A 2 31.71 40.74 36.21
CA ILE A 2 31.07 40.70 34.89
C ILE A 2 30.34 39.35 34.76
N LYS A 3 29.00 39.36 34.77
CA LYS A 3 28.18 38.19 34.46
C LYS A 3 28.21 37.98 32.93
N ARG A 4 28.87 36.92 32.47
CA ARG A 4 28.81 36.49 31.07
C ARG A 4 27.46 35.82 30.84
N LEU A 5 26.60 36.49 30.06
CA LEU A 5 25.36 35.92 29.55
C LEU A 5 25.73 34.96 28.41
N MET A 6 25.62 33.65 28.66
CA MET A 6 25.91 32.62 27.68
C MET A 6 24.65 32.39 26.85
N LEU A 7 24.62 32.96 25.64
CA LEU A 7 23.54 32.77 24.69
C LEU A 7 23.67 31.36 24.08
N LEU A 8 22.82 30.44 24.52
CA LEU A 8 22.69 29.11 23.92
C LEU A 8 21.86 29.24 22.63
N VAL A 9 22.54 29.25 21.49
CA VAL A 9 21.88 29.16 20.17
C VAL A 9 21.52 27.70 19.95
N LEU A 10 20.24 27.34 20.14
CA LEU A 10 19.71 26.04 19.75
C LEU A 10 19.63 26.03 18.22
N LEU A 11 20.63 25.42 17.55
CA LEU A 11 20.53 25.09 16.14
C LEU A 11 19.52 23.94 16.01
N LEU A 12 18.27 24.28 15.68
CA LEU A 12 17.30 23.32 15.15
C LEU A 12 17.86 22.83 13.81
N VAL A 13 18.59 21.71 13.84
CA VAL A 13 18.94 20.99 12.62
C VAL A 13 17.62 20.46 12.06
N PRO A 14 17.17 20.87 10.86
CA PRO A 14 16.04 20.21 10.24
C PRO A 14 16.46 18.75 10.04
N THR A 15 15.87 17.84 10.80
CA THR A 15 15.88 16.43 10.43
C THR A 15 15.06 16.36 9.16
N SER A 16 15.75 16.43 8.02
CA SER A 16 15.25 15.87 6.78
C SER A 16 14.96 14.40 7.09
N SER A 17 13.74 14.09 7.49
CA SER A 17 13.25 12.72 7.50
C SER A 17 13.48 12.23 6.09
N TYR A 18 14.41 11.31 5.92
CA TYR A 18 14.61 10.61 4.66
C TYR A 18 13.26 9.94 4.37
N ALA A 19 12.46 10.54 3.50
CA ALA A 19 11.18 9.98 3.13
C ALA A 19 11.48 8.72 2.33
N GLY A 20 11.20 7.58 2.93
CA GLY A 20 11.59 6.29 2.44
C GLY A 20 10.45 5.60 1.71
N LEU A 21 10.81 4.55 0.99
CA LEU A 21 9.85 3.50 0.68
C LEU A 21 9.68 2.63 1.92
N LEU A 22 8.52 2.71 2.56
CA LEU A 22 8.10 1.76 3.60
C LEU A 22 7.69 0.45 2.93
N SER A 23 7.90 -0.65 3.63
CA SER A 23 7.40 -1.96 3.20
C SER A 23 7.15 -2.89 4.36
N GLY A 24 6.25 -3.85 4.16
CA GLY A 24 6.07 -4.95 5.09
C GLY A 24 5.21 -6.06 4.51
N ASP A 25 5.03 -7.11 5.30
CA ASP A 25 4.24 -8.26 4.87
C ASP A 25 2.74 -7.94 4.96
N ILE A 26 2.01 -8.37 3.95
CA ILE A 26 0.56 -8.50 3.95
C ILE A 26 0.29 -9.97 4.25
N THR A 27 -0.18 -10.27 5.47
CA THR A 27 -0.50 -11.65 5.84
C THR A 27 -2.01 -11.81 5.95
N ALA A 28 -2.58 -12.61 5.07
CA ALA A 28 -3.97 -13.04 5.13
C ALA A 28 -5.00 -11.89 5.24
N VAL A 29 -4.91 -10.89 4.34
CA VAL A 29 -5.97 -9.86 4.22
C VAL A 29 -7.25 -10.55 3.74
N PRO A 30 -8.32 -10.57 4.55
CA PRO A 30 -9.51 -11.31 4.21
C PRO A 30 -10.25 -10.65 3.05
N GLU A 31 -10.85 -11.46 2.20
CA GLU A 31 -11.79 -10.97 1.18
C GLU A 31 -13.00 -10.30 1.83
N SER A 32 -13.51 -9.23 1.22
CA SER A 32 -14.84 -8.66 1.51
C SER A 32 -15.11 -8.22 2.96
N LYS A 33 -14.10 -8.09 3.83
CA LYS A 33 -14.30 -7.62 5.22
C LYS A 33 -14.40 -6.08 5.36
N GLY A 34 -14.76 -5.39 4.27
CA GLY A 34 -14.81 -3.93 4.20
C GLY A 34 -13.51 -3.31 3.66
N VAL A 35 -13.37 -2.00 3.86
CA VAL A 35 -12.22 -1.22 3.40
C VAL A 35 -11.01 -1.46 4.30
N PHE A 36 -9.88 -1.85 3.72
CA PHE A 36 -8.61 -1.99 4.43
C PHE A 36 -7.79 -0.71 4.32
N SER A 37 -7.41 -0.13 5.46
CA SER A 37 -6.56 1.05 5.54
C SER A 37 -5.10 0.68 5.82
N TRP A 38 -4.17 1.29 5.11
CA TRP A 38 -2.72 1.06 5.25
C TRP A 38 -1.92 2.27 4.78
N GLY A 39 -0.72 2.48 5.33
CA GLY A 39 0.12 3.64 5.01
C GLY A 39 1.16 3.94 6.09
N ASP A 40 1.60 5.18 6.18
CA ASP A 40 2.62 5.64 7.15
C ASP A 40 2.02 6.05 8.52
N GLY A 41 0.70 5.96 8.68
CA GLY A 41 -0.04 6.35 9.87
C GLY A 41 -0.43 7.84 9.94
N VAL A 42 0.01 8.65 8.96
CA VAL A 42 -0.44 10.03 8.71
C VAL A 42 -1.26 10.06 7.42
N ASN A 43 -0.70 9.48 6.36
CA ASN A 43 -1.31 9.26 5.07
C ASN A 43 -1.70 7.78 4.95
N ASN A 44 -2.90 7.51 4.43
CA ASN A 44 -3.39 6.14 4.29
C ASN A 44 -4.11 5.95 2.96
N LEU A 45 -3.92 4.76 2.40
CA LEU A 45 -4.69 4.22 1.29
C LEU A 45 -5.74 3.26 1.85
N HIS A 46 -6.93 3.32 1.28
CA HIS A 46 -8.12 2.58 1.62
C HIS A 46 -8.47 1.74 0.41
N GLN A 47 -8.52 0.43 0.58
CA GLN A 47 -8.71 -0.49 -0.55
C GLN A 47 -9.71 -1.59 -0.25
N GLN A 48 -10.42 -2.01 -1.31
CA GLN A 48 -11.26 -3.19 -1.30
C GLN A 48 -10.79 -4.12 -2.41
N TRP A 49 -10.89 -5.43 -2.14
CA TRP A 49 -10.61 -6.46 -3.12
C TRP A 49 -11.57 -7.63 -2.94
N SER A 50 -11.78 -8.40 -4.01
CA SER A 50 -12.53 -9.65 -3.98
C SER A 50 -11.78 -10.77 -4.67
N ILE A 51 -12.12 -12.02 -4.38
CA ILE A 51 -11.56 -13.16 -5.10
C ILE A 51 -12.37 -13.43 -6.37
N ALA A 52 -11.68 -13.81 -7.43
CA ALA A 52 -12.25 -14.50 -8.57
C ALA A 52 -12.10 -16.01 -8.36
N TYR A 53 -13.16 -16.64 -7.84
CA TYR A 53 -13.14 -18.04 -7.37
C TYR A 53 -12.64 -19.07 -8.39
N PHE A 54 -12.91 -18.87 -9.68
CA PHE A 54 -12.67 -19.90 -10.70
C PHE A 54 -11.18 -20.06 -11.07
N ASN A 55 -10.34 -19.10 -10.73
CA ASN A 55 -8.94 -19.07 -11.16
C ASN A 55 -7.98 -18.52 -10.11
N TYR A 56 -8.41 -18.43 -8.84
CA TYR A 56 -7.58 -17.98 -7.71
C TYR A 56 -6.83 -16.67 -8.01
N SER A 57 -7.59 -15.69 -8.50
CA SER A 57 -7.10 -14.35 -8.82
C SER A 57 -7.95 -13.30 -8.10
N GLY A 58 -7.57 -12.03 -8.18
CA GLY A 58 -8.19 -10.95 -7.39
C GLY A 58 -8.72 -9.80 -8.24
N TRP A 59 -9.87 -9.26 -7.86
CA TRP A 59 -10.36 -7.98 -8.33
C TRP A 59 -10.01 -6.90 -7.32
N PHE A 60 -9.35 -5.84 -7.77
CA PHE A 60 -8.98 -4.69 -6.95
C PHE A 60 -9.79 -3.48 -7.39
N TYR A 61 -10.50 -2.86 -6.45
CA TYR A 61 -11.51 -1.85 -6.76
C TYR A 61 -10.97 -0.43 -6.67
N SER A 62 -11.26 0.36 -7.70
CA SER A 62 -10.86 1.75 -7.77
C SER A 62 -11.73 2.66 -6.90
N SER A 63 -11.29 3.91 -6.75
CA SER A 63 -11.92 4.93 -5.92
C SER A 63 -13.36 5.28 -6.30
N GLU A 64 -13.71 5.29 -7.60
CA GLU A 64 -15.09 5.60 -8.04
C GLU A 64 -16.03 4.38 -8.02
N TYR A 65 -15.50 3.17 -7.83
CA TYR A 65 -16.31 1.94 -7.87
C TYR A 65 -16.73 1.44 -6.48
N SER A 66 -15.97 1.80 -5.46
CA SER A 66 -16.06 1.20 -4.13
C SER A 66 -15.77 2.25 -3.04
N GLU A 67 -15.81 1.85 -1.78
CA GLU A 67 -15.40 2.73 -0.66
C GLU A 67 -13.86 2.90 -0.55
N SER A 68 -13.13 2.55 -1.61
CA SER A 68 -11.69 2.79 -1.79
C SER A 68 -11.38 4.28 -1.95
N ASN A 69 -10.18 4.71 -1.57
CA ASN A 69 -9.71 6.08 -1.80
C ASN A 69 -8.56 6.17 -2.82
N ALA A 70 -8.30 5.10 -3.56
CA ALA A 70 -7.22 5.08 -4.54
C ALA A 70 -7.64 4.44 -5.87
N ASP A 71 -7.08 4.99 -6.93
CA ASP A 71 -7.13 4.39 -8.26
C ASP A 71 -6.10 3.27 -8.35
N VAL A 72 -6.34 2.31 -9.23
CA VAL A 72 -5.58 1.05 -9.28
C VAL A 72 -4.97 0.83 -10.67
N PHE A 73 -3.78 0.25 -10.70
CA PHE A 73 -3.08 -0.20 -11.90
C PHE A 73 -2.41 -1.54 -11.62
N VAL A 74 -2.34 -2.44 -12.60
CA VAL A 74 -1.68 -3.75 -12.44
C VAL A 74 -0.45 -3.81 -13.34
N TYR A 75 0.68 -4.14 -12.73
CA TYR A 75 1.92 -4.44 -13.41
C TYR A 75 2.23 -5.93 -13.27
N SER A 76 2.21 -6.66 -14.38
CA SER A 76 2.48 -8.10 -14.35
C SER A 76 3.96 -8.45 -14.31
N GLY A 77 4.31 -9.41 -13.46
CA GLY A 77 5.65 -10.02 -13.43
C GLY A 77 6.78 -9.09 -12.98
N LEU A 78 6.49 -8.03 -12.23
CA LEU A 78 7.51 -7.13 -11.70
C LEU A 78 8.40 -7.86 -10.67
N ALA A 79 9.67 -8.07 -11.01
CA ALA A 79 10.59 -8.81 -10.16
C ALA A 79 10.91 -8.07 -8.85
N ASP A 80 11.16 -6.77 -8.92
CA ASP A 80 11.49 -5.90 -7.79
C ASP A 80 10.75 -4.56 -7.93
N ILE A 81 10.18 -4.06 -6.83
CA ILE A 81 9.43 -2.81 -6.80
C ILE A 81 10.26 -1.59 -7.25
N SER A 82 11.57 -1.62 -7.01
CA SER A 82 12.48 -0.52 -7.38
C SER A 82 12.61 -0.32 -8.90
N LEU A 83 12.22 -1.32 -9.70
CA LEU A 83 12.19 -1.24 -11.16
C LEU A 83 10.96 -0.54 -11.70
N ALA A 84 9.95 -0.25 -10.87
CA ALA A 84 8.73 0.43 -11.29
C ALA A 84 8.98 1.90 -11.67
N GLY A 85 9.98 2.54 -11.09
CA GLY A 85 10.28 3.95 -11.31
C GLY A 85 9.14 4.88 -10.88
N ASP A 86 8.90 5.93 -11.66
CA ASP A 86 7.86 6.93 -11.40
C ASP A 86 6.45 6.38 -11.72
N ALA A 87 5.75 5.98 -10.67
CA ALA A 87 4.40 5.45 -10.76
C ALA A 87 3.33 6.49 -11.10
N SER A 88 3.64 7.79 -11.18
CA SER A 88 2.69 8.81 -11.63
C SER A 88 2.38 8.70 -13.13
N LEU A 89 3.26 8.02 -13.86
CA LEU A 89 3.16 7.79 -15.30
C LEU A 89 2.26 6.62 -15.67
N PHE A 90 1.80 5.83 -14.69
CA PHE A 90 0.92 4.70 -14.95
C PHE A 90 -0.51 5.15 -15.30
N GLU A 91 -1.17 4.38 -16.15
CA GLU A 91 -2.55 4.60 -16.56
C GLU A 91 -3.52 3.98 -15.54
N TYR A 92 -3.68 4.65 -14.39
CA TYR A 92 -4.59 4.17 -13.34
C TYR A 92 -6.04 4.16 -13.80
N GLN A 93 -6.74 3.10 -13.40
CA GLN A 93 -8.17 2.99 -13.54
C GLN A 93 -8.86 3.63 -12.33
N SER A 94 -9.62 4.71 -12.57
CA SER A 94 -10.39 5.41 -11.53
C SER A 94 -11.80 4.84 -11.34
N SER A 95 -12.36 4.21 -12.39
CA SER A 95 -13.67 3.56 -12.35
C SER A 95 -13.59 2.07 -12.66
N GLY A 96 -14.25 1.25 -11.83
CA GLY A 96 -14.32 -0.21 -11.96
C GLY A 96 -13.33 -0.98 -11.08
N ALA A 97 -12.83 -2.08 -11.63
CA ALA A 97 -11.87 -2.96 -10.99
C ALA A 97 -10.77 -3.37 -11.96
N VAL A 98 -9.58 -3.61 -11.44
CA VAL A 98 -8.50 -4.26 -12.18
C VAL A 98 -8.35 -5.71 -11.71
N HIS A 99 -7.94 -6.56 -12.63
CA HIS A 99 -7.72 -7.98 -12.39
C HIS A 99 -6.23 -8.26 -12.18
N ALA A 100 -5.88 -9.01 -11.14
CA ALA A 100 -4.49 -9.35 -10.84
C ALA A 100 -4.34 -10.80 -10.36
N TRP A 101 -3.16 -11.37 -10.62
CA TRP A 101 -2.78 -12.74 -10.29
C TRP A 101 -1.64 -12.77 -9.27
N GLU A 102 -1.35 -13.97 -8.77
CA GLU A 102 -0.10 -14.25 -8.06
C GLU A 102 1.11 -13.82 -8.90
N GLY A 103 2.06 -13.12 -8.28
CA GLY A 103 3.25 -12.57 -8.92
C GLY A 103 3.06 -11.17 -9.52
N ASP A 104 1.83 -10.67 -9.65
CA ASP A 104 1.58 -9.31 -10.09
C ASP A 104 1.85 -8.29 -8.98
N THR A 105 2.04 -7.03 -9.39
CA THR A 105 2.08 -5.89 -8.48
C THR A 105 0.95 -4.93 -8.81
N VAL A 106 0.08 -4.68 -7.83
CA VAL A 106 -1.00 -3.70 -7.93
C VAL A 106 -0.49 -2.37 -7.38
N PHE A 107 -0.48 -1.33 -8.20
CA PHE A 107 -0.16 0.03 -7.82
C PHE A 107 -1.42 0.80 -7.47
N PHE A 108 -1.30 1.69 -6.48
CA PHE A 108 -2.37 2.50 -5.93
C PHE A 108 -1.98 3.97 -5.96
N ARG A 109 -2.84 4.80 -6.55
CA ARG A 109 -2.73 6.26 -6.50
C ARG A 109 -3.86 6.83 -5.67
N GLY A 110 -3.54 7.27 -4.46
CA GLY A 110 -4.49 7.86 -3.53
C GLY A 110 -5.03 9.19 -4.03
N THR A 111 -6.30 9.44 -3.80
CA THR A 111 -6.96 10.75 -4.02
C THR A 111 -6.33 11.87 -3.19
N ASN A 112 -5.59 11.52 -2.13
CA ASN A 112 -4.79 12.42 -1.31
C ASN A 112 -3.36 12.66 -1.85
N GLY A 113 -3.02 12.12 -3.01
CA GLY A 113 -1.69 12.23 -3.62
C GLY A 113 -0.65 11.24 -3.09
N SER A 114 -1.03 10.29 -2.25
CA SER A 114 -0.14 9.22 -1.79
C SER A 114 -0.01 8.10 -2.83
N TYR A 115 1.13 7.41 -2.83
CA TYR A 115 1.38 6.27 -3.71
C TYR A 115 1.76 5.03 -2.90
N GLY A 116 1.27 3.89 -3.35
CA GLY A 116 1.61 2.61 -2.77
C GLY A 116 1.49 1.46 -3.77
N ALA A 117 2.00 0.29 -3.40
CA ALA A 117 1.87 -0.90 -4.21
C ALA A 117 1.77 -2.16 -3.35
N TRP A 118 1.07 -3.18 -3.84
CA TRP A 118 1.02 -4.52 -3.27
C TRP A 118 1.58 -5.51 -4.27
N LYS A 119 2.66 -6.21 -3.92
CA LYS A 119 3.13 -7.38 -4.64
C LYS A 119 2.41 -8.61 -4.10
N ILE A 120 1.72 -9.32 -4.98
CA ILE A 120 0.88 -10.46 -4.63
C ILE A 120 1.75 -11.71 -4.59
N ASP A 121 1.89 -12.30 -3.41
CA ASP A 121 2.62 -13.57 -3.25
C ASP A 121 1.68 -14.78 -3.27
N ALA A 122 0.43 -14.61 -2.84
CA ALA A 122 -0.60 -15.65 -2.92
C ALA A 122 -2.01 -15.06 -2.85
N ILE A 123 -2.94 -15.68 -3.59
CA ILE A 123 -4.39 -15.46 -3.46
C ILE A 123 -5.01 -16.81 -3.11
N ASP A 124 -5.17 -17.05 -1.81
CA ASP A 124 -5.72 -18.28 -1.31
C ASP A 124 -7.25 -18.16 -1.25
N GLY A 125 -7.92 -19.04 -1.98
CA GLY A 125 -9.37 -19.17 -1.92
C GLY A 125 -9.76 -20.57 -1.50
N PHE A 126 -10.75 -20.70 -0.62
CA PHE A 126 -11.47 -21.95 -0.45
C PHE A 126 -12.96 -21.68 -0.64
N TYR A 127 -13.51 -22.16 -1.76
CA TYR A 127 -14.95 -22.14 -1.97
C TYR A 127 -15.59 -23.14 -1.01
N ASP A 128 -16.04 -22.66 0.13
CA ASP A 128 -16.88 -23.40 1.06
C ASP A 128 -18.32 -22.87 0.96
N PRO A 129 -19.24 -23.62 0.34
CA PRO A 129 -20.65 -23.21 0.24
C PRO A 129 -21.37 -23.20 1.60
N THR A 130 -20.72 -23.70 2.66
CA THR A 130 -21.24 -23.72 4.03
C THR A 130 -20.59 -22.68 4.95
N ALA A 131 -19.54 -21.99 4.48
CA ALA A 131 -18.89 -20.95 5.26
C ALA A 131 -19.81 -19.73 5.41
N ILE A 132 -19.95 -19.25 6.65
CA ILE A 132 -20.58 -17.97 6.93
C ILE A 132 -19.58 -16.88 6.52
N PHE A 133 -20.06 -15.90 5.76
CA PHE A 133 -19.29 -14.74 5.34
C PHE A 133 -18.58 -14.06 6.53
N PRO A 134 -17.32 -13.61 6.38
CA PRO A 134 -16.51 -13.67 5.16
C PRO A 134 -15.93 -15.07 4.88
N TYR A 135 -15.91 -15.44 3.60
CA TYR A 135 -15.26 -16.67 3.13
C TYR A 135 -13.78 -16.72 3.58
N ARG A 136 -13.21 -17.92 3.77
CA ARG A 136 -11.79 -18.11 4.12
C ARG A 136 -10.87 -17.85 2.92
N ASN A 137 -11.02 -16.67 2.32
CA ASN A 137 -10.25 -16.22 1.18
C ASN A 137 -9.32 -15.09 1.64
N PHE A 138 -8.06 -15.20 1.26
CA PHE A 138 -7.00 -14.40 1.83
C PHE A 138 -6.03 -13.96 0.74
N LEU A 139 -5.66 -12.69 0.78
CA LEU A 139 -4.56 -12.14 0.01
C LEU A 139 -3.32 -12.06 0.90
N SER A 140 -2.20 -12.58 0.41
CA SER A 140 -0.89 -12.44 1.05
C SER A 140 0.13 -11.87 0.06
N GLY A 141 1.12 -11.15 0.57
CA GLY A 141 2.04 -10.40 -0.26
C GLY A 141 2.98 -9.48 0.50
N THR A 142 3.53 -8.51 -0.21
CA THR A 142 4.30 -7.40 0.36
C THR A 142 3.65 -6.07 -0.02
N TRP A 143 3.42 -5.18 0.95
CA TRP A 143 2.99 -3.81 0.66
C TRP A 143 4.18 -2.85 0.63
N TYR A 144 4.01 -1.76 -0.11
CA TYR A 144 4.99 -0.70 -0.31
C TYR A 144 4.30 0.67 -0.26
N PHE A 145 4.86 1.65 0.44
CA PHE A 145 4.25 3.00 0.58
C PHE A 145 5.31 4.10 0.54
N LEU A 146 5.06 5.18 -0.21
CA LEU A 146 5.94 6.34 -0.33
C LEU A 146 5.51 7.46 0.63
N GLU A 147 6.36 7.76 1.62
CA GLU A 147 6.04 8.67 2.73
C GLU A 147 6.01 10.16 2.36
N ASP A 148 6.68 10.58 1.29
CA ASP A 148 6.74 11.97 0.84
C ASP A 148 5.64 12.36 -0.15
N GLY A 149 4.72 11.45 -0.45
CA GLY A 149 3.73 11.66 -1.51
C GLY A 149 4.36 11.79 -2.90
N LYS A 150 5.64 11.42 -3.06
CA LYS A 150 6.20 11.19 -4.38
C LYS A 150 5.68 9.86 -4.92
N SER A 151 5.96 9.65 -6.19
CA SER A 151 5.53 8.50 -6.98
C SER A 151 6.68 7.59 -7.40
N ASP A 152 7.93 7.94 -7.09
CA ASP A 152 9.10 7.19 -7.56
C ASP A 152 9.47 6.06 -6.60
N PHE A 153 9.23 4.82 -7.02
CA PHE A 153 9.56 3.61 -6.26
C PHE A 153 11.02 3.19 -6.38
N SER A 154 11.85 3.86 -7.20
CA SER A 154 13.29 3.60 -7.30
C SER A 154 14.09 4.11 -6.09
N VAL A 155 13.44 4.85 -5.18
CA VAL A 155 14.04 5.32 -3.92
C VAL A 155 14.44 4.15 -3.01
N SER A 156 15.43 4.40 -2.15
CA SER A 156 15.91 3.38 -1.22
C SER A 156 14.83 3.01 -0.18
N LYS A 157 14.67 1.69 0.05
CA LYS A 157 13.83 1.16 1.13
C LYS A 157 14.36 1.64 2.48
N VAL A 158 13.46 2.15 3.31
CA VAL A 158 13.77 2.43 4.72
C VAL A 158 13.14 1.32 5.54
N SER A 159 13.97 0.42 6.06
CA SER A 159 13.49 -0.64 6.96
C SER A 159 13.25 -0.03 8.34
N ASP A 160 12.00 0.33 8.64
CA ASP A 160 11.56 0.57 10.02
C ASP A 160 10.73 -0.63 10.50
N PRO A 161 11.31 -1.56 11.29
CA PRO A 161 10.61 -2.75 11.78
C PRO A 161 9.46 -2.44 12.75
N TYR A 162 9.27 -1.18 13.16
CA TYR A 162 8.22 -0.77 14.10
C TYR A 162 7.02 -0.09 13.43
N ARG A 163 7.09 0.20 12.12
CA ARG A 163 5.97 0.75 11.33
C ARG A 163 5.21 -0.38 10.61
N GLN A 164 4.57 -1.24 11.39
CA GLN A 164 3.68 -2.26 10.83
C GLN A 164 2.36 -1.64 10.37
N LEU A 165 1.77 -2.27 9.35
CA LEU A 165 0.38 -2.12 8.90
C LEU A 165 -0.53 -1.87 10.12
N ARG A 166 -0.91 -0.61 10.37
CA ARG A 166 -2.00 -0.32 11.29
C ARG A 166 -3.28 -0.64 10.54
N THR A 167 -3.71 -1.90 10.62
CA THR A 167 -5.08 -2.28 10.26
C THR A 167 -6.00 -1.56 11.24
N VAL A 168 -6.51 -0.40 10.83
CA VAL A 168 -7.63 0.22 11.51
C VAL A 168 -8.85 -0.60 11.08
N ASN A 169 -9.28 -1.53 11.94
CA ASN A 169 -10.59 -2.19 11.80
C ASN A 169 -11.69 -1.21 12.24
#